data_AF-A0A8R1ER37-F1
#
_entry.id   AF-A0A8R1ER37-F1
#
_cell.length_a   1.000
_cell.length_b   1.000
_cell.length_c   1.000
_cell.angle_alpha   90.00
_cell.angle_beta   90.00
_cell.angle_gamma   90.00
#
_symmetry.space_group_name_H-M   'P 1'
#
loop_
_entity.id
_entity.type
_entity.pdbx_description
1 polymer ?
#
loop_
_entity_poly.entity_id
_entity_poly.type
_entity_poly.pdbx_seq_one_letter_code
_entity_poly.pdbx_strand_id
1 'polypeptide(L)'
;MGRWLNTCLYLYMILDVAVTNVAFGYFARGWTFDEDKFLSTISFSAPYYFTSSPYEFQILSFIRQAFCAIAVILIVLDKTDKVKALFNPITFNAVFTYSFSLTKFLAFSEIEEQLKYPGVWISVAWAILSGSIQVIVWYFVFQTDHFDYHQLINIAGNAEESSEQESPSESQNVESGTSARAPAREPLHKFLFRLLSYCGHQWPWFAAGFTFLNIYALARVFIPKYTAQVIADIVNGGGFHALVHSILVLCALTATSSFFGGLRGGCFDYATALVTLRIRLDLFTSLINQDISFFDTTKTGETMSRLTSDCQTISSTVSTNVNVFMRNGVMLVGALAFMFAMSWRLAMVTFIAVPFVAFITKVYSKFYDVSIYLNY
;
A
#
# COMPACT_ATOMS: atom_id res chain seq x y z
N MET A 1 27.09 -15.34 -2.40
CA MET A 1 26.06 -14.27 -2.41
C MET A 1 26.56 -12.94 -1.80
N GLY A 2 27.18 -12.92 -0.62
CA GLY A 2 27.55 -11.68 0.10
C GLY A 2 28.44 -10.67 -0.66
N ARG A 3 29.34 -11.13 -1.54
CA ARG A 3 30.17 -10.23 -2.38
C ARG A 3 29.32 -9.39 -3.36
N TRP A 4 28.26 -9.98 -3.93
CA TRP A 4 27.34 -9.30 -4.83
C TRP A 4 26.50 -8.22 -4.12
N LEU A 5 26.09 -8.51 -2.89
CA LEU A 5 25.32 -7.60 -2.06
C LEU A 5 26.15 -6.36 -1.67
N ASN A 6 27.41 -6.58 -1.31
CA ASN A 6 28.35 -5.49 -1.01
C ASN A 6 28.60 -4.62 -2.24
N THR A 7 28.79 -5.21 -3.43
CA THR A 7 28.96 -4.44 -4.67
C THR A 7 27.71 -3.63 -5.02
N CYS A 8 26.50 -4.15 -4.79
CA CYS A 8 25.26 -3.40 -5.01
C CYS A 8 25.13 -2.20 -4.05
N LEU A 9 25.52 -2.35 -2.79
CA LEU A 9 25.53 -1.24 -1.82
C LEU A 9 26.52 -0.14 -2.20
N TYR A 10 27.74 -0.50 -2.61
CA TYR A 10 28.73 0.48 -3.06
C TYR A 10 28.27 1.20 -4.34
N LEU A 11 27.73 0.46 -5.31
CA LEU A 11 27.19 1.04 -6.54
C LEU A 11 26.04 2.00 -6.24
N TYR A 12 25.15 1.62 -5.31
CA TYR A 12 24.08 2.49 -4.83
C TYR A 12 24.60 3.78 -4.21
N MET A 13 25.60 3.72 -3.31
CA MET A 13 26.15 4.93 -2.67
C MET A 13 26.78 5.88 -3.69
N ILE A 14 27.52 5.35 -4.67
CA ILE A 14 28.13 6.16 -5.74
C ILE A 14 27.06 6.80 -6.61
N LEU A 15 26.07 6.01 -7.04
CA LEU A 15 24.95 6.46 -7.86
C LEU A 15 24.15 7.55 -7.14
N ASP A 16 23.93 7.39 -5.83
CA ASP A 16 23.17 8.33 -5.02
C ASP A 16 23.83 9.71 -4.91
N VAL A 17 25.14 9.73 -4.62
CA VAL A 17 25.93 10.96 -4.62
C VAL A 17 25.92 11.59 -6.00
N ALA A 18 26.19 10.80 -7.04
CA ALA A 18 26.36 11.31 -8.40
C ALA A 18 25.08 11.98 -8.91
N VAL A 19 23.94 11.29 -8.84
CA VAL A 19 22.67 11.82 -9.37
C VAL A 19 22.19 13.02 -8.56
N THR A 20 22.37 13.02 -7.23
CA THR A 20 21.99 14.16 -6.38
C THR A 20 22.79 15.42 -6.73
N ASN A 21 24.11 15.30 -6.91
CA ASN A 21 24.95 16.44 -7.27
C ASN A 21 24.69 16.92 -8.71
N VAL A 22 24.56 15.99 -9.67
CA VAL A 22 24.29 16.35 -11.08
C VAL A 22 22.96 17.09 -11.21
N ALA A 23 21.94 16.72 -10.41
CA ALA A 23 20.65 17.41 -10.41
C ALA A 23 20.77 18.92 -10.10
N PHE A 24 21.74 19.32 -9.26
CA PHE A 24 21.94 20.73 -8.89
C PHE A 24 22.44 21.61 -10.03
N GLY A 25 23.23 21.05 -10.96
CA GLY A 25 23.66 21.78 -12.15
C GLY A 25 22.52 22.12 -13.12
N TYR A 26 21.35 21.50 -12.95
CA TYR A 26 20.15 21.75 -13.78
C TYR A 26 19.13 22.69 -13.11
N PHE A 27 19.51 23.45 -12.07
CA PHE A 27 18.70 24.53 -11.48
C PHE A 27 18.80 25.84 -12.29
N ALA A 28 18.65 25.72 -13.61
CA ALA A 28 18.66 26.83 -14.55
C ALA A 28 17.48 26.72 -15.53
N ARG A 29 17.17 27.82 -16.21
CA ARG A 29 16.05 27.86 -17.17
C ARG A 29 16.46 27.09 -18.43
N GLY A 30 15.77 25.98 -18.70
CA GLY A 30 16.09 25.09 -19.81
C GLY A 30 17.06 23.96 -19.41
N TRP A 31 17.42 23.12 -20.39
CA TRP A 31 18.31 21.96 -20.20
C TRP A 31 19.80 22.34 -20.28
N THR A 32 20.17 23.46 -19.69
CA THR A 32 21.57 23.92 -19.67
C THR A 32 22.17 23.64 -18.31
N PHE A 33 23.40 23.11 -18.31
CA PHE A 33 24.16 22.84 -17.09
C PHE A 33 24.88 24.12 -16.67
N ASP A 34 24.58 24.59 -15.46
CA ASP A 34 25.12 25.83 -14.90
C ASP A 34 26.19 25.49 -13.86
N GLU A 35 27.46 25.62 -14.26
CA GLU A 35 28.63 25.26 -13.44
C GLU A 35 28.74 26.11 -12.17
N ASP A 36 28.38 27.40 -12.26
CA ASP A 36 28.44 28.33 -11.14
C ASP A 36 27.41 27.96 -10.06
N LYS A 37 26.19 27.57 -10.47
CA LYS A 37 25.18 27.07 -9.54
C LYS A 37 25.53 25.72 -8.95
N PHE A 38 26.12 24.83 -9.73
CA PHE A 38 26.59 23.54 -9.24
C PHE A 38 27.63 23.71 -8.13
N LEU A 39 28.68 24.51 -8.37
CA LEU A 39 29.76 24.73 -7.40
C LEU A 39 29.28 25.50 -6.16
N SER A 40 28.47 26.56 -6.35
CA SER A 40 27.94 27.33 -5.22
C SER A 40 26.99 26.51 -4.34
N THR A 41 26.23 25.57 -4.93
CA THR A 41 25.33 24.68 -4.19
C THR A 41 26.09 23.64 -3.37
N ILE A 42 27.16 23.05 -3.94
CA ILE A 42 28.01 22.08 -3.23
C ILE A 42 28.78 22.74 -2.09
N SER A 43 29.27 23.96 -2.31
CA SER A 43 30.05 24.70 -1.32
C SER A 43 29.20 25.49 -0.31
N PHE A 44 27.87 25.30 -0.31
CA PHE A 44 26.91 26.02 0.56
C PHE A 44 27.12 27.54 0.62
N SER A 45 27.60 28.14 -0.47
CA SER A 45 28.09 29.53 -0.48
C SER A 45 27.01 30.56 -0.80
N ALA A 46 25.87 30.13 -1.35
CA ALA A 46 24.74 31.02 -1.67
C ALA A 46 23.73 31.10 -0.52
N PRO A 47 23.02 32.24 -0.36
CA PRO A 47 22.05 32.44 0.72
C PRO A 47 20.92 31.40 0.68
N TYR A 48 20.54 30.91 1.86
CA TYR A 48 19.53 29.86 2.03
C TYR A 48 18.11 30.42 1.98
N TYR A 49 17.28 29.85 1.10
CA TYR A 49 15.85 30.10 1.04
C TYR A 49 15.10 28.77 0.90
N PHE A 50 14.15 28.50 1.80
CA PHE A 50 13.42 27.23 1.78
C PHE A 50 12.59 27.04 0.49
N THR A 51 12.13 28.10 -0.14
CA THR A 51 11.33 28.01 -1.37
C THR A 51 12.18 27.98 -2.64
N SER A 52 13.51 28.12 -2.58
CA SER A 52 14.35 28.24 -3.79
C SER A 52 15.63 27.44 -3.79
N SER A 53 16.18 27.18 -2.60
CA SER A 53 17.45 26.48 -2.48
C SER A 53 17.23 24.96 -2.41
N PRO A 54 18.11 24.14 -3.02
CA PRO A 54 17.98 22.68 -3.03
C PRO A 54 18.86 21.96 -1.99
N TYR A 55 19.45 22.71 -1.05
CA TYR A 55 20.44 22.21 -0.09
C TYR A 55 19.98 21.01 0.74
N GLU A 56 18.67 20.90 1.00
CA GLU A 56 18.11 19.84 1.83
C GLU A 56 18.15 18.48 1.15
N PHE A 57 18.13 18.42 -0.19
CA PHE A 57 18.34 17.16 -0.91
C PHE A 57 19.76 16.62 -0.70
N GLN A 58 20.75 17.53 -0.61
CA GLN A 58 22.13 17.16 -0.31
C GLN A 58 22.26 16.64 1.13
N ILE A 59 21.64 17.34 2.08
CA ILE A 59 21.61 16.90 3.49
C ILE A 59 20.96 15.52 3.61
N LEU A 60 19.83 15.29 2.93
CA LEU A 60 19.15 13.99 2.92
C LEU A 60 20.02 12.87 2.32
N SER A 61 20.75 13.16 1.24
CA SER A 61 21.69 12.18 0.67
C SER A 61 22.84 11.88 1.63
N PHE A 62 23.37 12.88 2.34
CA PHE A 62 24.40 12.63 3.37
C PHE A 62 23.88 11.79 4.54
N ILE A 63 22.68 12.08 5.06
CA ILE A 63 22.07 11.27 6.12
C ILE A 63 21.91 9.81 5.67
N ARG A 64 21.45 9.62 4.43
CA ARG A 64 21.28 8.30 3.83
C ARG A 64 22.59 7.54 3.69
N GLN A 65 23.63 8.22 3.20
CA GLN A 65 24.98 7.66 3.12
C GLN A 65 25.52 7.29 4.51
N ALA A 66 25.25 8.10 5.54
CA ALA A 66 25.65 7.79 6.91
C ALA A 66 24.98 6.49 7.41
N PHE A 67 23.67 6.31 7.18
CA PHE A 67 22.98 5.06 7.51
C PHE A 67 23.55 3.85 6.74
N CYS A 68 23.83 4.02 5.44
CA CYS A 68 24.47 2.98 4.63
C CYS A 68 25.90 2.68 5.09
N ALA A 69 26.68 3.67 5.50
CA ALA A 69 28.04 3.47 6.01
C ALA A 69 28.01 2.72 7.35
N ILE A 70 27.14 3.13 8.28
CA ILE A 70 26.94 2.44 9.57
C ILE A 70 26.54 0.98 9.32
N ALA A 71 25.65 0.74 8.35
CA ALA A 71 25.25 -0.59 7.94
C ALA A 71 26.43 -1.46 7.51
N VAL A 72 27.23 -0.95 6.57
CA VAL A 72 28.39 -1.66 6.02
C VAL A 72 29.41 -1.94 7.12
N ILE A 73 29.67 -0.99 8.00
CA ILE A 73 30.57 -1.18 9.16
C ILE A 73 30.05 -2.30 10.07
N LEU A 74 28.76 -2.32 10.38
CA LEU A 74 28.18 -3.36 11.23
C LEU A 74 28.20 -4.76 10.59
N ILE A 75 28.04 -4.83 9.27
CA ILE A 75 28.18 -6.08 8.50
C ILE A 75 29.63 -6.56 8.52
N VAL A 76 30.61 -5.67 8.34
CA VAL A 76 32.05 -6.01 8.40
C VAL A 76 32.47 -6.45 9.81
N LEU A 77 31.84 -5.91 10.86
CA LEU A 77 32.07 -6.29 12.26
C LEU A 77 31.28 -7.53 12.70
N ASP A 78 30.56 -8.20 11.80
CA ASP A 78 29.78 -9.42 12.03
C ASP A 78 28.72 -9.33 13.15
N LYS A 79 28.18 -8.11 13.39
CA LYS A 79 27.17 -7.86 14.45
C LYS A 79 25.75 -7.96 13.91
N THR A 80 25.33 -9.15 13.49
CA THR A 80 24.04 -9.43 12.83
C THR A 80 22.81 -8.93 13.59
N ASP A 81 22.79 -9.02 14.92
CA ASP A 81 21.66 -8.52 15.74
C ASP A 81 21.49 -7.00 15.65
N LYS A 82 22.60 -6.26 15.67
CA LYS A 82 22.57 -4.79 15.56
C LYS A 82 22.23 -4.34 14.14
N VAL A 83 22.64 -5.12 13.14
CA VAL A 83 22.23 -4.93 11.74
C VAL A 83 20.71 -5.05 11.65
N LYS A 84 20.09 -6.12 12.18
CA LYS A 84 18.63 -6.32 12.20
C LYS A 84 17.88 -5.16 12.89
N ALA A 85 18.41 -4.64 13.99
CA ALA A 85 17.84 -3.47 14.68
C ALA A 85 17.85 -2.19 13.80
N LEU A 86 18.80 -2.07 12.87
CA LEU A 86 18.94 -0.91 11.98
C LEU A 86 17.86 -0.85 10.88
N PHE A 87 17.11 -1.93 10.64
CA PHE A 87 16.06 -1.96 9.61
C PHE A 87 14.95 -0.92 9.84
N ASN A 88 14.51 -0.76 11.09
CA ASN A 88 13.48 0.21 11.48
C ASN A 88 13.93 1.67 11.24
N PRO A 89 15.11 2.13 11.73
CA PRO A 89 15.56 3.50 11.48
C PRO A 89 15.84 3.78 10.00
N ILE A 90 16.27 2.78 9.22
CA ILE A 90 16.44 2.96 7.77
C ILE A 90 15.09 3.12 7.06
N THR A 91 14.10 2.29 7.41
CA THR A 91 12.74 2.42 6.87
C THR A 91 12.15 3.79 7.25
N PHE A 92 12.38 4.24 8.47
CA PHE A 92 11.98 5.58 8.92
C PHE A 92 12.65 6.69 8.10
N ASN A 93 13.97 6.60 7.88
CA ASN A 93 14.71 7.58 7.08
C ASN A 93 14.19 7.65 5.64
N ALA A 94 13.85 6.51 5.03
CA ALA A 94 13.28 6.46 3.68
C ALA A 94 11.90 7.13 3.62
N VAL A 95 11.03 6.85 4.61
CA VAL A 95 9.71 7.49 4.72
C VAL A 95 9.84 9.00 4.94
N PHE A 96 10.77 9.42 5.81
CA PHE A 96 11.07 10.83 6.05
C PHE A 96 11.57 11.52 4.78
N THR A 97 12.47 10.90 4.04
CA THR A 97 13.01 11.42 2.77
C THR A 97 11.91 11.59 1.74
N TYR A 98 11.01 10.62 1.62
CA TYR A 98 9.85 10.71 0.74
C TYR A 98 8.94 11.88 1.12
N SER A 99 8.53 11.96 2.39
CA SER A 99 7.63 12.99 2.88
C SER A 99 8.24 14.39 2.72
N PHE A 100 9.52 14.56 3.06
CA PHE A 100 10.22 15.82 2.90
C PHE A 100 10.39 16.22 1.43
N SER A 101 10.70 15.27 0.54
CA SER A 101 10.83 15.52 -0.90
C SER A 101 9.53 16.09 -1.48
N LEU A 102 8.38 15.53 -1.10
CA LEU A 102 7.07 16.05 -1.50
C LEU A 102 6.73 17.40 -0.86
N THR A 103 7.08 17.63 0.42
CA THR A 103 6.91 18.95 1.06
C THR A 103 7.73 20.02 0.32
N LYS A 104 8.97 19.69 -0.04
CA LYS A 104 9.86 20.59 -0.76
C LYS A 104 9.36 20.87 -2.18
N PHE A 105 8.84 19.85 -2.87
CA PHE A 105 8.18 20.03 -4.16
C PHE A 105 6.98 20.98 -4.07
N LEU A 106 6.20 20.88 -2.98
CA LEU A 106 5.08 21.80 -2.74
C LEU A 106 5.58 23.23 -2.49
N ALA A 107 6.68 23.41 -1.75
CA ALA A 107 7.31 24.71 -1.53
C ALA A 107 7.84 25.33 -2.84
N PHE A 108 8.46 24.54 -3.72
CA PHE A 108 8.86 25.00 -5.05
C PHE A 108 7.67 25.38 -5.92
N SER A 109 6.51 24.73 -5.72
CA SER A 109 5.29 25.05 -6.47
C SER A 109 4.70 26.42 -6.15
N GLU A 110 5.14 27.06 -5.06
CA GLU A 110 4.76 28.42 -4.69
C GLU A 110 5.38 29.46 -5.65
N ILE A 111 6.54 29.16 -6.23
CA ILE A 111 7.24 30.00 -7.22
C ILE A 111 7.18 29.30 -8.58
N GLU A 112 6.25 29.72 -9.44
CA GLU A 112 5.99 29.06 -10.73
C GLU A 112 7.21 28.95 -11.66
N GLU A 113 8.18 29.87 -11.56
CA GLU A 113 9.42 29.79 -12.34
C GLU A 113 10.29 28.59 -11.97
N GLN A 114 10.21 28.10 -10.73
CA GLN A 114 11.04 26.98 -10.30
C GLN A 114 10.58 25.63 -10.84
N LEU A 115 9.27 25.47 -11.07
CA LEU A 115 8.72 24.28 -11.70
C LEU A 115 9.23 24.09 -13.15
N LYS A 116 9.77 25.15 -13.77
CA LYS A 116 10.38 25.09 -15.10
C LYS A 116 11.82 24.59 -15.07
N TYR A 117 12.46 24.51 -13.91
CA TYR A 117 13.83 24.03 -13.78
C TYR A 117 13.84 22.49 -13.78
N PRO A 118 14.53 21.83 -14.73
CA PRO A 118 14.57 20.37 -14.79
C PRO A 118 15.24 19.77 -13.54
N GLY A 119 16.19 20.49 -12.93
CA GLY A 119 16.87 20.07 -11.70
C GLY A 119 15.92 19.79 -10.53
N VAL A 120 14.83 20.55 -10.39
CA VAL A 120 13.82 20.35 -9.34
C VAL A 120 13.14 18.99 -9.47
N TRP A 121 12.73 18.64 -10.69
CA TRP A 121 12.08 17.36 -10.96
C TRP A 121 13.02 16.18 -10.77
N ILE A 122 14.27 16.32 -11.24
CA ILE A 122 15.30 15.30 -11.08
C ILE A 122 15.62 15.09 -9.60
N SER A 123 15.78 16.15 -8.81
CA SER A 123 16.12 16.04 -7.38
C SER A 123 15.00 15.40 -6.57
N VAL A 124 13.74 15.79 -6.82
CA VAL A 124 12.57 15.24 -6.14
C VAL A 124 12.37 13.77 -6.49
N ALA A 125 12.38 13.44 -7.80
CA ALA A 125 12.21 12.07 -8.28
C ALA A 125 13.34 11.16 -7.79
N TRP A 126 14.58 11.63 -7.87
CA TRP A 126 15.74 10.87 -7.40
C TRP A 126 15.69 10.66 -5.89
N ALA A 127 15.34 11.66 -5.08
CA ALA A 127 15.25 11.52 -3.64
C ALA A 127 14.22 10.46 -3.21
N ILE A 128 13.08 10.39 -3.89
CA ILE A 128 12.04 9.37 -3.66
C ILE A 128 12.53 7.98 -4.09
N LEU A 129 13.15 7.90 -5.27
CA LEU A 129 13.65 6.64 -5.83
C LEU A 129 14.77 6.05 -4.99
N SER A 130 15.77 6.86 -4.62
CA SER A 130 16.90 6.47 -3.77
C SER A 130 16.45 5.99 -2.39
N GLY A 131 15.50 6.68 -1.74
CA GLY A 131 14.90 6.22 -0.48
C GLY A 131 14.22 4.84 -0.62
N SER A 132 13.52 4.62 -1.74
CA SER A 132 12.85 3.34 -2.03
C SER A 132 13.85 2.21 -2.32
N ILE A 133 14.88 2.49 -3.13
CA ILE A 133 15.97 1.56 -3.44
C ILE A 133 16.71 1.16 -2.15
N GLN A 134 16.97 2.11 -1.25
CA GLN A 134 17.61 1.82 0.04
C GLN A 134 16.82 0.79 0.85
N VAL A 135 15.50 0.91 0.93
CA VAL A 135 14.63 -0.05 1.63
C VAL A 135 14.63 -1.41 0.93
N ILE A 136 14.56 -1.44 -0.40
CA ILE A 136 14.56 -2.68 -1.19
C ILE A 136 15.88 -3.43 -1.03
N VAL A 137 17.02 -2.74 -1.18
CA VAL A 137 18.34 -3.33 -0.98
C VAL A 137 18.44 -3.91 0.43
N TRP A 138 17.99 -3.17 1.44
CA TRP A 138 17.98 -3.65 2.81
C TRP A 138 17.04 -4.83 3.08
N TYR A 139 15.87 -4.84 2.45
CA TYR A 139 14.97 -5.97 2.51
C TYR A 139 15.65 -7.23 1.95
N PHE A 140 16.30 -7.13 0.79
CA PHE A 140 17.06 -8.24 0.20
C PHE A 140 18.26 -8.66 1.04
N VAL A 141 18.98 -7.73 1.68
CA VAL A 141 20.08 -8.04 2.61
C VAL A 141 19.59 -9.00 3.71
N PHE A 142 18.43 -8.74 4.31
CA PHE A 142 17.89 -9.55 5.41
C PHE A 142 17.16 -10.81 4.97
N GLN A 143 16.58 -10.84 3.77
CA GLN A 143 15.89 -12.03 3.24
C GLN A 143 16.86 -13.19 2.95
N THR A 144 18.17 -12.93 3.05
CA THR A 144 19.24 -13.95 2.96
C THR A 144 19.35 -14.83 4.21
N ASP A 145 18.76 -14.46 5.35
CA ASP A 145 18.57 -15.37 6.49
C ASP A 145 17.23 -16.10 6.33
N HIS A 146 17.28 -17.42 6.17
CA HIS A 146 16.13 -18.31 5.99
C HIS A 146 14.98 -18.00 6.98
N PHE A 147 13.86 -17.48 6.46
CA PHE A 147 12.58 -17.59 7.15
C PHE A 147 12.15 -19.06 7.01
N ASP A 148 12.56 -19.88 7.97
CA ASP A 148 12.47 -21.34 7.90
C ASP A 148 11.01 -21.79 8.16
N TYR A 149 10.21 -21.79 7.09
CA TYR A 149 8.80 -22.21 7.12
C TYR A 149 8.64 -23.67 7.62
N HIS A 150 9.70 -24.47 7.48
CA HIS A 150 9.77 -25.85 7.98
C HIS A 150 9.79 -25.94 9.51
N GLN A 151 10.20 -24.90 10.23
CA GLN A 151 10.19 -24.91 11.69
C GLN A 151 8.76 -24.85 12.25
N LEU A 152 7.86 -24.08 11.62
CA LEU A 152 6.44 -24.00 12.01
C LEU A 152 5.70 -25.31 11.71
N ILE A 153 6.05 -26.00 10.63
CA ILE A 153 5.49 -27.30 10.25
C ILE A 153 6.00 -28.40 11.19
N ASN A 154 7.28 -28.38 11.56
CA ASN A 154 7.84 -29.36 12.50
C ASN A 154 7.33 -29.14 13.93
N ILE A 155 7.03 -27.91 14.34
CA ILE A 155 6.37 -27.65 15.64
C ILE A 155 4.93 -28.16 15.64
N ALA A 156 4.19 -28.00 14.53
CA ALA A 156 2.84 -28.56 14.39
C ALA A 156 2.85 -30.09 14.29
N GLY A 157 3.79 -30.67 13.53
CA GLY A 157 3.96 -32.13 13.40
C GLY A 157 4.41 -32.79 14.70
N ASN A 158 5.34 -32.18 15.44
CA ASN A 158 5.77 -32.69 16.74
C ASN A 158 4.70 -32.51 17.83
N ALA A 159 3.80 -31.52 17.70
CA ALA A 159 2.66 -31.36 18.60
C ALA A 159 1.63 -32.49 18.40
N GLU A 160 1.38 -32.90 17.16
CA GLU A 160 0.49 -34.03 16.84
C GLU A 160 1.12 -35.39 17.23
N GLU A 161 2.43 -35.58 17.04
CA GLU A 161 3.13 -36.82 17.45
C GLU A 161 3.21 -37.01 18.98
N SER A 162 3.12 -35.94 19.76
CA SER A 162 3.15 -36.03 21.23
C SER A 162 1.84 -36.48 21.88
N SER A 163 0.74 -36.55 21.12
CA SER A 163 -0.59 -36.95 21.59
C SER A 163 -1.00 -38.39 21.23
N GLU A 164 -0.24 -39.10 20.40
CA GLU A 164 -0.58 -40.46 19.94
C GLU A 164 0.50 -41.48 20.31
N GLN A 165 0.75 -41.65 21.61
CA GLN A 165 1.48 -42.82 22.13
C GLN A 165 0.67 -43.49 23.23
N GLU A 166 -0.34 -44.25 22.83
CA GLU A 166 -0.83 -45.39 23.62
C GLU A 166 -1.43 -46.49 22.71
N SER A 167 -0.67 -47.58 22.57
CA SER A 167 -1.09 -48.98 22.34
C SER A 167 -1.07 -49.58 20.91
N PRO A 168 -0.76 -50.89 20.77
CA PRO A 168 -0.05 -51.42 19.60
C PRO A 168 -0.82 -52.46 18.75
N SER A 169 -0.19 -52.80 17.62
CA SER A 169 -0.31 -54.02 16.77
C SER A 169 -1.55 -54.19 15.88
N GLU A 170 -1.38 -54.15 14.57
CA GLU A 170 -1.23 -55.32 13.68
C GLU A 170 -1.28 -54.91 12.20
N SER A 171 -0.31 -55.41 11.43
CA SER A 171 -0.48 -56.00 10.09
C SER A 171 -1.25 -55.21 9.01
N GLN A 172 -0.55 -54.71 8.00
CA GLN A 172 -0.45 -55.38 6.68
C GLN A 172 0.12 -54.44 5.61
N ASN A 173 0.98 -55.03 4.78
CA ASN A 173 1.52 -54.48 3.54
C ASN A 173 0.40 -53.92 2.66
N VAL A 174 0.48 -52.63 2.34
CA VAL A 174 -0.17 -52.09 1.14
C VAL A 174 0.92 -51.57 0.23
N GLU A 175 0.97 -52.21 -0.93
CA GLU A 175 1.83 -51.92 -2.07
C GLU A 175 1.85 -50.43 -2.41
N SER A 176 2.96 -50.05 -3.02
CA SER A 176 3.25 -48.77 -3.66
C SER A 176 2.08 -48.21 -4.48
N GLY A 177 1.19 -47.48 -3.82
CA GLY A 177 0.26 -46.55 -4.46
C GLY A 177 0.99 -45.25 -4.73
N THR A 178 1.18 -44.94 -6.00
CA THR A 178 1.61 -43.65 -6.55
C THR A 178 1.21 -42.50 -5.64
N SER A 179 2.19 -41.80 -5.06
CA SER A 179 2.01 -40.52 -4.38
C SER A 179 1.22 -39.60 -5.32
N ALA A 180 -0.07 -39.44 -5.04
CA ALA A 180 -0.93 -38.52 -5.77
C ALA A 180 -0.36 -37.12 -5.56
N ARG A 181 0.41 -36.68 -6.55
CA ARG A 181 1.06 -35.37 -6.59
C ARG A 181 -0.03 -34.32 -6.34
N ALA A 182 0.05 -33.62 -5.20
CA ALA A 182 -0.84 -32.52 -4.89
C ALA A 182 -0.95 -31.61 -6.13
N PRO A 183 -2.17 -31.27 -6.59
CA PRO A 183 -2.33 -30.50 -7.82
C PRO A 183 -1.53 -29.21 -7.71
N ALA A 184 -0.72 -28.91 -8.73
CA ALA A 184 0.12 -27.73 -8.77
C ALA A 184 -0.75 -26.49 -8.52
N ARG A 185 -0.52 -25.80 -7.39
CA ARG A 185 -1.24 -24.56 -7.05
C ARG A 185 -1.03 -23.58 -8.20
N GLU A 186 -2.11 -23.25 -8.90
CA GLU A 186 -2.10 -22.21 -9.94
C GLU A 186 -1.46 -20.93 -9.37
N PRO A 187 -0.61 -20.24 -10.14
CA PRO A 187 0.06 -19.05 -9.63
C PRO A 187 -0.99 -17.97 -9.29
N LEU A 188 -0.82 -17.33 -8.13
CA LEU A 188 -1.80 -16.42 -7.52
C LEU A 188 -2.30 -15.30 -8.45
N HIS A 189 -1.46 -14.85 -9.39
CA HIS A 189 -1.84 -13.85 -10.39
C HIS A 189 -2.93 -14.35 -11.37
N LYS A 190 -2.89 -15.62 -11.80
CA LYS A 190 -3.93 -16.20 -12.68
C LYS A 190 -5.25 -16.31 -11.94
N PHE A 191 -5.20 -16.73 -10.68
CA PHE A 191 -6.37 -16.76 -9.81
C PHE A 191 -6.98 -15.37 -9.62
N LEU A 192 -6.15 -14.35 -9.33
CA LEU A 192 -6.59 -12.95 -9.23
C LEU A 192 -7.18 -12.43 -10.55
N PHE A 193 -6.56 -12.72 -11.70
CA PHE A 193 -7.05 -12.25 -13.00
C PHE A 193 -8.39 -12.91 -13.36
N ARG A 194 -8.56 -14.19 -13.03
CA ARG A 194 -9.82 -14.91 -13.18
C ARG A 194 -10.91 -14.31 -12.29
N LEU A 195 -10.58 -13.99 -11.04
CA LEU A 195 -11.49 -13.29 -10.11
C LEU A 195 -11.87 -11.89 -10.60
N LEU A 196 -10.89 -11.14 -11.11
CA LEU A 196 -11.13 -9.82 -11.70
C LEU A 196 -12.06 -9.89 -12.93
N SER A 197 -11.96 -10.97 -13.71
CA SER A 197 -12.87 -11.23 -14.83
C SER A 197 -14.34 -11.39 -14.39
N TYR A 198 -14.61 -11.96 -13.21
CA TYR A 198 -15.98 -12.02 -12.66
C TYR A 198 -16.53 -10.64 -12.35
N CYS A 199 -15.70 -9.75 -11.80
CA CYS A 199 -16.07 -8.37 -11.54
C CYS A 199 -16.24 -7.57 -12.85
N GLY A 200 -15.43 -7.86 -13.87
CA GLY A 200 -15.48 -7.19 -15.18
C GLY A 200 -16.84 -7.32 -15.88
N HIS A 201 -17.54 -8.45 -15.69
CA HIS A 201 -18.87 -8.61 -16.28
C HIS A 201 -19.92 -7.68 -15.64
N GLN A 202 -19.77 -7.31 -14.37
CA GLN A 202 -20.68 -6.41 -13.63
C GLN A 202 -20.19 -4.96 -13.62
N TRP A 203 -19.32 -4.58 -14.56
CA TRP A 203 -18.74 -3.24 -14.66
C TRP A 203 -19.75 -2.09 -14.71
N PRO A 204 -20.96 -2.20 -15.30
CA PRO A 204 -21.94 -1.11 -15.29
C PRO A 204 -22.32 -0.63 -13.88
N TRP A 205 -22.45 -1.55 -12.93
CA TRP A 205 -22.78 -1.21 -11.54
C TRP A 205 -21.61 -0.55 -10.81
N PHE A 206 -20.38 -1.02 -11.07
CA PHE A 206 -19.17 -0.37 -10.54
C PHE A 206 -18.98 1.03 -11.15
N ALA A 207 -19.25 1.21 -12.44
CA ALA A 207 -19.19 2.51 -13.12
C ALA A 207 -20.25 3.47 -12.59
N ALA A 208 -21.49 3.01 -12.40
CA ALA A 208 -22.55 3.82 -11.77
C ALA A 208 -22.21 4.20 -10.31
N GLY A 209 -21.67 3.26 -9.53
CA GLY A 209 -21.17 3.55 -8.19
C GLY A 209 -20.04 4.59 -8.19
N PHE A 210 -19.16 4.56 -9.20
CA PHE A 210 -18.08 5.53 -9.38
C PHE A 210 -18.61 6.92 -9.77
N THR A 211 -19.60 7.03 -10.65
CA THR A 211 -20.18 8.33 -11.00
C THR A 211 -20.90 8.96 -9.81
N PHE A 212 -21.70 8.18 -9.07
CA PHE A 212 -22.34 8.64 -7.83
C PHE A 212 -21.33 8.98 -6.74
N LEU A 213 -20.19 8.29 -6.67
CA LEU A 213 -19.09 8.64 -5.78
C LEU A 213 -18.54 10.04 -6.07
N ASN A 214 -18.32 10.39 -7.34
CA ASN A 214 -17.81 11.70 -7.70
C ASN A 214 -18.82 12.81 -7.37
N ILE A 215 -20.10 12.61 -7.65
CA ILE A 215 -21.18 13.55 -7.30
C ILE A 215 -21.28 13.72 -5.78
N TYR A 216 -21.24 12.60 -5.05
CA TYR A 216 -21.22 12.58 -3.59
C TYR A 216 -20.03 13.37 -3.01
N ALA A 217 -18.83 13.11 -3.52
CA ALA A 217 -17.61 13.78 -3.07
C ALA A 217 -17.68 15.29 -3.35
N LEU A 218 -18.14 15.68 -4.53
CA LEU A 218 -18.32 17.08 -4.90
C LEU A 218 -19.30 17.80 -3.97
N ALA A 219 -20.48 17.21 -3.71
CA ALA A 219 -21.45 17.77 -2.77
C ALA A 219 -20.87 17.91 -1.35
N ARG A 220 -20.09 16.92 -0.90
CA ARG A 220 -19.49 16.90 0.44
C ARG A 220 -18.41 17.96 0.65
N VAL A 221 -17.66 18.32 -0.40
CA VAL A 221 -16.61 19.35 -0.33
C VAL A 221 -17.16 20.74 -0.01
N PHE A 222 -18.40 21.04 -0.41
CA PHE A 222 -18.99 22.36 -0.14
C PHE A 222 -19.54 22.51 1.28
N ILE A 223 -19.78 21.41 2.00
CA ILE A 223 -20.39 21.43 3.34
C ILE A 223 -19.62 22.33 4.33
N PRO A 224 -18.28 22.20 4.50
CA PRO A 224 -17.54 23.03 5.46
C PRO A 224 -17.61 24.53 5.17
N LYS A 225 -17.64 24.92 3.89
CA LYS A 225 -17.76 26.32 3.49
C LYS A 225 -19.09 26.91 3.96
N TYR A 226 -20.19 26.20 3.74
CA TYR A 226 -21.51 26.67 4.18
C TYR A 226 -21.69 26.58 5.70
N THR A 227 -21.06 25.60 6.37
CA THR A 227 -21.01 25.58 7.83
C THR A 227 -20.29 26.81 8.38
N ALA A 228 -19.15 27.20 7.80
CA ALA A 228 -18.42 28.41 8.19
C ALA A 228 -19.26 29.68 7.94
N GLN A 229 -19.99 29.74 6.83
CA GLN A 229 -20.88 30.87 6.50
C GLN A 229 -22.06 30.98 7.49
N VAL A 230 -22.68 29.86 7.86
CA VAL A 230 -23.72 29.84 8.90
C VAL A 230 -23.18 30.39 10.22
N ILE A 231 -21.98 29.99 10.63
CA ILE A 231 -21.35 30.51 11.86
C ILE A 231 -21.10 32.01 11.73
N ALA A 232 -20.59 32.48 10.59
CA ALA A 232 -20.34 33.90 10.35
C ALA A 232 -21.63 34.74 10.37
N ASP A 233 -22.73 34.24 9.80
CA ASP A 233 -24.03 34.91 9.79
C ASP A 233 -24.63 35.03 11.20
N ILE A 234 -24.41 34.02 12.06
CA ILE A 234 -24.81 34.03 13.48
C ILE A 234 -23.98 35.07 14.27
N VAL A 235 -22.67 35.08 14.09
CA VAL A 235 -21.74 35.94 14.86
C VAL A 235 -21.88 37.42 14.46
N ASN A 236 -22.03 37.70 13.17
CA ASN A 236 -22.08 39.07 12.64
C ASN A 236 -23.50 39.67 12.63
N GLY A 237 -24.53 38.91 13.04
CA GLY A 237 -25.91 39.39 13.06
C GLY A 237 -26.50 39.64 11.66
N GLY A 238 -26.15 38.79 10.68
CA GLY A 238 -26.43 38.96 9.23
C GLY A 238 -27.90 38.98 8.79
N GLY A 239 -28.85 39.14 9.71
CA GLY A 239 -30.28 39.12 9.46
C GLY A 239 -30.85 37.70 9.37
N PHE A 240 -32.04 37.51 9.93
CA PHE A 240 -32.73 36.21 9.98
C PHE A 240 -32.90 35.56 8.60
N HIS A 241 -33.09 36.37 7.56
CA HIS A 241 -33.25 35.90 6.18
C HIS A 241 -31.97 35.25 5.61
N ALA A 242 -30.79 35.84 5.85
CA ALA A 242 -29.52 35.27 5.39
C ALA A 242 -29.22 33.96 6.11
N LEU A 243 -29.46 33.91 7.42
CA LEU A 243 -29.31 32.70 8.23
C LEU A 243 -30.19 31.55 7.71
N VAL A 244 -31.48 31.81 7.47
CA VAL A 244 -32.43 30.81 6.96
C VAL A 244 -32.00 30.31 5.57
N HIS A 245 -31.53 31.21 4.69
CA HIS A 245 -31.02 30.82 3.39
C HIS A 245 -29.79 29.91 3.50
N SER A 246 -28.79 30.29 4.32
CA SER A 246 -27.57 29.50 4.56
C SER A 246 -27.89 28.11 5.15
N ILE A 247 -28.84 28.02 6.09
CA ILE A 247 -29.30 26.75 6.66
C ILE A 247 -30.05 25.91 5.62
N LEU A 248 -30.95 26.50 4.82
CA LEU A 248 -31.68 25.77 3.78
C LEU A 248 -30.73 25.20 2.72
N VAL A 249 -29.73 25.97 2.29
CA VAL A 249 -28.70 25.51 1.36
C VAL A 249 -27.87 24.38 1.97
N LEU A 250 -27.48 24.48 3.24
CA LEU A 250 -26.78 23.42 3.95
C LEU A 250 -27.63 22.13 4.08
N CYS A 251 -28.93 22.25 4.40
CA CYS A 251 -29.86 21.14 4.43
C CYS A 251 -30.03 20.50 3.05
N ALA A 252 -30.18 21.30 1.99
CA ALA A 252 -30.29 20.80 0.63
C ALA A 252 -29.01 20.07 0.19
N LEU A 253 -27.82 20.61 0.51
CA LEU A 253 -26.54 19.98 0.20
C LEU A 253 -26.33 18.68 0.98
N THR A 254 -26.64 18.66 2.27
CA THR A 254 -26.52 17.44 3.09
C THR A 254 -27.51 16.37 2.65
N ALA A 255 -28.76 16.71 2.35
CA ALA A 255 -29.76 15.80 1.79
C ALA A 255 -29.31 15.24 0.43
N THR A 256 -28.85 16.09 -0.47
CA THR A 256 -28.33 15.69 -1.78
C THR A 256 -27.13 14.75 -1.64
N SER A 257 -26.16 15.11 -0.81
CA SER A 257 -24.99 14.26 -0.55
C SER A 257 -25.38 12.92 0.08
N SER A 258 -26.34 12.89 1.00
CA SER A 258 -26.80 11.65 1.63
C SER A 258 -27.52 10.75 0.61
N PHE A 259 -28.34 11.34 -0.27
CA PHE A 259 -29.02 10.62 -1.34
C PHE A 259 -28.03 9.98 -2.32
N PHE A 260 -27.07 10.75 -2.85
CA PHE A 260 -26.05 10.23 -3.75
C PHE A 260 -25.07 9.28 -3.04
N GLY A 261 -24.79 9.50 -1.75
CA GLY A 261 -24.01 8.60 -0.92
C GLY A 261 -24.69 7.24 -0.76
N GLY A 262 -26.01 7.24 -0.55
CA GLY A 262 -26.85 6.05 -0.51
C GLY A 262 -26.89 5.32 -1.85
N LEU A 263 -27.13 6.03 -2.96
CA LEU A 263 -27.11 5.44 -4.31
C LEU A 263 -25.76 4.81 -4.64
N ARG A 264 -24.67 5.52 -4.35
CA ARG A 264 -23.30 4.98 -4.42
C ARG A 264 -23.18 3.67 -3.63
N GLY A 265 -23.59 3.68 -2.36
CA GLY A 265 -23.49 2.51 -1.47
C GLY A 265 -24.28 1.33 -2.03
N GLY A 266 -25.55 1.58 -2.37
CA GLY A 266 -26.44 0.58 -2.96
C GLY A 266 -25.93 0.00 -4.28
N CYS A 267 -25.37 0.82 -5.18
CA CYS A 267 -24.76 0.31 -6.42
C CYS A 267 -23.57 -0.62 -6.14
N PHE A 268 -22.68 -0.25 -5.21
CA PHE A 268 -21.56 -1.12 -4.84
C PHE A 268 -22.02 -2.39 -4.14
N ASP A 269 -22.96 -2.31 -3.20
CA ASP A 269 -23.48 -3.46 -2.47
C ASP A 269 -24.27 -4.41 -3.40
N TYR A 270 -25.00 -3.87 -4.37
CA TYR A 270 -25.68 -4.68 -5.38
C TYR A 270 -24.69 -5.35 -6.35
N ALA A 271 -23.68 -4.62 -6.84
CA ALA A 271 -22.60 -5.20 -7.64
C ALA A 271 -21.90 -6.34 -6.89
N THR A 272 -21.63 -6.11 -5.60
CA THR A 272 -21.05 -7.09 -4.67
C THR A 272 -21.86 -8.37 -4.61
N ALA A 273 -23.17 -8.23 -4.39
CA ALA A 273 -24.08 -9.36 -4.27
C ALA A 273 -24.10 -10.20 -5.57
N LEU A 274 -24.12 -9.54 -6.73
CA LEU A 274 -24.10 -10.22 -8.03
C LEU A 274 -22.80 -10.98 -8.29
N VAL A 275 -21.65 -10.39 -7.95
CA VAL A 275 -20.34 -11.06 -8.08
C VAL A 275 -20.26 -12.27 -7.17
N THR A 276 -20.69 -12.11 -5.91
CA THR A 276 -20.69 -13.21 -4.93
C THR A 276 -21.60 -14.35 -5.37
N LEU A 277 -22.79 -14.04 -5.90
CA LEU A 277 -23.72 -15.03 -6.41
C LEU A 277 -23.11 -15.82 -7.56
N ARG A 278 -22.42 -15.16 -8.50
CA ARG A 278 -21.77 -15.85 -9.64
C ARG A 278 -20.65 -16.78 -9.19
N ILE A 279 -19.79 -16.35 -8.27
CA ILE A 279 -18.71 -17.19 -7.76
C ILE A 279 -19.30 -18.42 -7.04
N ARG A 280 -20.41 -18.27 -6.30
CA ARG A 280 -21.11 -19.39 -5.68
C ARG A 280 -21.68 -20.37 -6.70
N LEU A 281 -22.31 -19.87 -7.77
CA LEU A 281 -22.85 -20.72 -8.83
C LEU A 281 -21.76 -21.50 -9.56
N ASP A 282 -20.69 -20.84 -9.97
CA ASP A 282 -19.60 -21.50 -10.70
C ASP A 282 -18.88 -22.54 -9.83
N LEU A 283 -18.68 -22.24 -8.55
CA LEU A 283 -18.07 -23.15 -7.61
C LEU A 283 -18.96 -24.37 -7.36
N PHE A 284 -20.28 -24.18 -7.23
CA PHE A 284 -21.24 -25.27 -7.11
C PHE A 284 -21.34 -26.13 -8.38
N THR A 285 -21.37 -25.51 -9.57
CA THR A 285 -21.38 -26.22 -10.85
C THR A 285 -20.10 -27.02 -11.06
N SER A 286 -18.94 -26.45 -10.74
CA SER A 286 -17.66 -27.17 -10.82
C SER A 286 -17.62 -28.38 -9.89
N LEU A 287 -18.33 -28.31 -8.78
CA LEU A 287 -18.38 -29.36 -7.78
C LEU A 287 -19.23 -30.55 -8.21
N ILE A 288 -20.41 -30.27 -8.79
CA ILE A 288 -21.33 -31.29 -9.30
C ILE A 288 -20.71 -32.03 -10.49
N ASN A 289 -19.94 -31.34 -11.33
CA ASN A 289 -19.32 -31.91 -12.52
C ASN A 289 -18.05 -32.73 -12.22
N GLN A 290 -17.75 -33.02 -10.94
CA GLN A 290 -16.53 -33.72 -10.59
C GLN A 290 -16.65 -35.24 -10.73
N ASP A 291 -15.53 -35.92 -11.04
CA ASP A 291 -15.51 -37.36 -11.27
C ASP A 291 -16.04 -38.18 -10.09
N ILE A 292 -16.76 -39.28 -10.38
CA ILE A 292 -17.33 -40.18 -9.36
C ILE A 292 -16.26 -40.70 -8.39
N SER A 293 -15.02 -40.90 -8.86
CA SER A 293 -13.90 -41.32 -8.02
C SER A 293 -13.55 -40.34 -6.90
N PHE A 294 -13.84 -39.05 -7.06
CA PHE A 294 -13.68 -38.03 -6.00
C PHE A 294 -14.70 -38.25 -4.87
N PHE A 295 -15.91 -38.70 -5.22
CA PHE A 295 -16.97 -38.99 -4.26
C PHE A 295 -16.81 -40.37 -3.59
N ASP A 296 -16.14 -41.33 -4.25
CA ASP A 296 -15.87 -42.67 -3.69
C ASP A 296 -14.77 -42.67 -2.59
N THR A 297 -13.90 -41.65 -2.56
CA THR A 297 -12.76 -41.60 -1.60
C THR A 297 -13.13 -41.03 -0.22
N THR A 298 -14.35 -40.53 -0.03
CA THR A 298 -14.76 -39.82 1.19
C THR A 298 -16.10 -40.33 1.73
N LYS A 299 -16.24 -40.50 3.06
CA LYS A 299 -17.48 -40.99 3.70
C LYS A 299 -18.64 -40.01 3.42
N THR A 300 -19.72 -40.50 2.82
CA THR A 300 -20.84 -39.71 2.26
C THR A 300 -21.36 -38.57 3.14
N GLY A 301 -21.41 -38.76 4.48
CA GLY A 301 -21.86 -37.72 5.43
C GLY A 301 -20.82 -36.62 5.74
N GLU A 302 -19.54 -36.96 5.78
CA GLU A 302 -18.44 -36.00 5.97
C GLU A 302 -18.11 -35.30 4.65
N THR A 303 -18.18 -36.02 3.52
CA THR A 303 -18.10 -35.42 2.18
C THR A 303 -19.14 -34.34 2.05
N MET A 304 -20.43 -34.63 2.28
CA MET A 304 -21.47 -33.62 2.05
C MET A 304 -21.36 -32.39 2.98
N SER A 305 -20.92 -32.60 4.22
CA SER A 305 -20.67 -31.51 5.18
C SER A 305 -19.48 -30.64 4.77
N ARG A 306 -18.32 -31.22 4.47
CA ARG A 306 -17.14 -30.50 3.97
C ARG A 306 -17.42 -29.87 2.59
N LEU A 307 -18.09 -30.60 1.72
CA LEU A 307 -18.47 -30.16 0.39
C LEU A 307 -19.39 -28.94 0.41
N THR A 308 -20.35 -28.90 1.32
CA THR A 308 -21.31 -27.78 1.42
C THR A 308 -20.75 -26.66 2.27
N SER A 309 -20.21 -26.96 3.45
CA SER A 309 -19.71 -25.98 4.41
C SER A 309 -18.40 -25.35 3.95
N ASP A 310 -17.44 -26.14 3.48
CA ASP A 310 -16.15 -25.60 3.03
C ASP A 310 -16.30 -24.89 1.70
N CYS A 311 -17.08 -25.42 0.75
CA CYS A 311 -17.38 -24.65 -0.48
C CYS A 311 -18.08 -23.34 -0.17
N GLN A 312 -19.07 -23.34 0.71
CA GLN A 312 -19.78 -22.11 1.06
C GLN A 312 -18.84 -21.12 1.76
N THR A 313 -18.02 -21.60 2.69
CA THR A 313 -17.06 -20.78 3.44
C THR A 313 -15.98 -20.22 2.51
N ILE A 314 -15.38 -21.05 1.66
CA ILE A 314 -14.36 -20.64 0.69
C ILE A 314 -14.97 -19.69 -0.34
N SER A 315 -16.10 -20.03 -0.94
CA SER A 315 -16.79 -19.19 -1.93
C SER A 315 -17.15 -17.84 -1.33
N SER A 316 -17.71 -17.82 -0.12
CA SER A 316 -18.10 -16.59 0.56
C SER A 316 -16.88 -15.75 0.95
N THR A 317 -15.82 -16.37 1.46
CA THR A 317 -14.58 -15.68 1.87
C THR A 317 -13.87 -15.09 0.66
N VAL A 318 -13.68 -15.86 -0.41
CA VAL A 318 -13.03 -15.41 -1.64
C VAL A 318 -13.85 -14.29 -2.28
N SER A 319 -15.16 -14.49 -2.45
CA SER A 319 -16.04 -13.47 -3.03
C SER A 319 -16.02 -12.17 -2.23
N THR A 320 -16.08 -12.26 -0.90
CA THR A 320 -16.06 -11.09 -0.02
C THR A 320 -14.73 -10.34 -0.13
N ASN A 321 -13.60 -11.04 -0.08
CA ASN A 321 -12.28 -10.41 -0.18
C ASN A 321 -12.07 -9.74 -1.53
N VAL A 322 -12.40 -10.42 -2.62
CA VAL A 322 -12.31 -9.87 -3.99
C VAL A 322 -13.19 -8.65 -4.13
N ASN A 323 -14.40 -8.72 -3.58
CA ASN A 323 -15.31 -7.61 -3.62
C ASN A 323 -14.81 -6.40 -2.83
N VAL A 324 -14.34 -6.62 -1.60
CA VAL A 324 -13.76 -5.55 -0.76
C VAL A 324 -12.58 -4.91 -1.49
N PHE A 325 -11.72 -5.72 -2.11
CA PHE A 325 -10.61 -5.25 -2.92
C PHE A 325 -11.08 -4.37 -4.09
N MET A 326 -12.05 -4.84 -4.88
CA MET A 326 -12.59 -4.12 -6.04
C MET A 326 -13.26 -2.80 -5.62
N ARG A 327 -14.13 -2.86 -4.60
CA ARG A 327 -14.81 -1.70 -4.02
C ARG A 327 -13.80 -0.67 -3.52
N ASN A 328 -12.81 -1.09 -2.74
CA ASN A 328 -11.78 -0.19 -2.21
C ASN A 328 -10.90 0.36 -3.34
N GLY A 329 -10.60 -0.43 -4.37
CA GLY A 329 -9.87 0.01 -5.56
C GLY A 329 -10.60 1.11 -6.32
N VAL A 330 -11.89 0.91 -6.61
CA VAL A 330 -12.73 1.94 -7.28
C VAL A 330 -12.86 3.18 -6.41
N MET A 331 -13.03 3.03 -5.09
CA MET A 331 -13.07 4.16 -4.16
C MET A 331 -11.76 4.93 -4.13
N LEU A 332 -10.63 4.23 -4.09
CA LEU A 332 -9.30 4.83 -4.09
C LEU A 332 -9.07 5.62 -5.37
N VAL A 333 -9.31 5.01 -6.54
CA VAL A 333 -9.16 5.68 -7.84
C VAL A 333 -10.09 6.89 -7.96
N GLY A 334 -11.35 6.75 -7.54
CA GLY A 334 -12.31 7.86 -7.57
C GLY A 334 -11.94 9.01 -6.65
N ALA A 335 -11.53 8.70 -5.41
CA ALA A 335 -11.07 9.71 -4.47
C ALA A 335 -9.81 10.43 -4.98
N LEU A 336 -8.83 9.68 -5.50
CA LEU A 336 -7.61 10.26 -6.06
C LEU A 336 -7.90 11.14 -7.28
N ALA A 337 -8.68 10.65 -8.25
CA ALA A 337 -9.06 11.42 -9.43
C ALA A 337 -9.76 12.72 -9.05
N PHE A 338 -10.70 12.66 -8.09
CA PHE A 338 -11.40 13.83 -7.57
C PHE A 338 -10.44 14.82 -6.87
N MET A 339 -9.55 14.33 -6.01
CA MET A 339 -8.58 15.18 -5.30
C MET A 339 -7.64 15.91 -6.27
N PHE A 340 -7.10 15.20 -7.27
CA PHE A 340 -6.23 15.80 -8.28
C PHE A 340 -6.98 16.80 -9.16
N ALA A 341 -8.24 16.52 -9.52
CA ALA A 341 -9.06 17.44 -10.31
C ALA A 341 -9.38 18.74 -9.56
N MET A 342 -9.60 18.68 -8.24
CA MET A 342 -9.89 19.86 -7.43
C MET A 342 -8.65 20.71 -7.15
N SER A 343 -7.57 20.09 -6.66
CA SER A 343 -6.30 20.76 -6.44
C SER A 343 -5.18 19.75 -6.27
N TRP A 344 -4.28 19.72 -7.25
CA TRP A 344 -3.09 18.87 -7.20
C TRP A 344 -2.18 19.18 -5.99
N ARG A 345 -2.17 20.44 -5.51
CA ARG A 345 -1.40 20.84 -4.33
C ARG A 345 -1.92 20.19 -3.06
N LEU A 346 -3.24 20.18 -2.84
CA LEU A 346 -3.86 19.51 -1.68
C LEU A 346 -3.74 17.99 -1.77
N ALA A 347 -3.83 17.43 -2.98
CA ALA A 347 -3.58 16.00 -3.19
C ALA A 347 -2.17 15.63 -2.71
N MET A 348 -1.13 16.37 -3.12
CA MET A 348 0.25 16.12 -2.68
C MET A 348 0.41 16.16 -1.15
N VAL A 349 -0.31 17.05 -0.45
CA VAL A 349 -0.32 17.08 1.03
C VAL A 349 -0.78 15.75 1.62
N THR A 350 -1.80 15.11 1.05
CA THR A 350 -2.24 13.80 1.53
C THR A 350 -1.23 12.69 1.22
N PHE A 351 -0.56 12.74 0.07
CA PHE A 351 0.50 11.78 -0.28
C PHE A 351 1.69 11.85 0.67
N ILE A 352 1.99 13.01 1.26
CA ILE A 352 3.03 13.15 2.30
C ILE A 352 2.69 12.33 3.55
N ALA A 353 1.41 12.27 3.93
CA ALA A 353 0.95 11.61 5.15
C ALA A 353 0.85 10.07 5.02
N VAL A 354 0.49 9.56 3.83
CA VAL A 354 0.26 8.13 3.57
C VAL A 354 1.42 7.21 4.04
N PRO A 355 2.68 7.41 3.62
CA PRO A 355 3.78 6.51 4.01
C PRO A 355 4.13 6.65 5.49
N PHE A 356 3.89 7.83 6.09
CA PHE A 356 4.11 8.06 7.50
C PHE A 356 3.13 7.23 8.34
N VAL A 357 1.84 7.24 7.97
CA VAL A 357 0.82 6.38 8.58
C VAL A 357 1.18 4.91 8.37
N ALA A 358 1.59 4.50 7.17
CA ALA A 358 1.98 3.12 6.90
C ALA A 358 3.17 2.64 7.76
N PHE A 359 4.16 3.51 8.00
CA PHE A 359 5.28 3.22 8.88
C PHE A 359 4.84 3.02 10.33
N ILE A 360 4.00 3.93 10.84
CA ILE A 360 3.44 3.83 12.19
C ILE A 360 2.66 2.52 12.32
N THR A 361 1.76 2.22 11.39
CA THR A 361 0.99 0.96 11.39
C THR A 361 1.91 -0.25 11.43
N LYS A 362 2.99 -0.29 10.63
CA LYS A 362 3.96 -1.38 10.64
C LYS A 362 4.64 -1.56 12.01
N VAL A 363 5.03 -0.48 12.68
CA VAL A 363 5.64 -0.54 14.01
C VAL A 363 4.64 -1.04 15.05
N TYR A 364 3.41 -0.53 15.01
CA TYR A 364 2.34 -0.97 15.91
C TYR A 364 1.99 -2.44 15.69
N SER A 365 1.83 -2.91 14.45
CA SER A 365 1.54 -4.31 14.15
C SER A 365 2.58 -5.25 14.76
N LYS A 366 3.87 -4.93 14.60
CA LYS A 366 4.95 -5.73 15.22
C LYS A 366 4.84 -5.79 16.74
N PHE A 367 4.46 -4.67 17.38
CA PHE A 367 4.27 -4.63 18.83
C PHE A 367 3.09 -5.50 19.28
N TYR A 368 1.98 -5.46 18.53
CA TYR A 368 0.80 -6.30 18.80
C TYR A 368 1.10 -7.79 18.64
N ASP A 369 1.82 -8.18 17.59
CA ASP A 369 2.18 -9.59 17.36
C ASP A 369 2.99 -10.11 18.55
N VAL A 370 4.03 -9.39 18.97
CA VAL A 370 4.86 -9.76 20.13
C VAL A 370 4.05 -9.85 21.42
N SER A 371 3.09 -8.94 21.63
CA SER A 371 2.22 -8.97 22.82
C SER A 371 1.30 -10.17 22.85
N ILE A 372 0.81 -10.66 21.70
CA ILE A 372 -0.03 -11.86 21.62
C ILE A 372 0.81 -13.10 21.93
N TYR A 373 2.03 -13.20 21.39
CA TYR A 373 2.95 -14.32 21.64
C TYR A 373 3.48 -14.39 23.07
N LEU A 374 3.44 -13.30 23.84
CA LEU A 374 3.84 -13.32 25.25
C LEU A 374 2.69 -13.66 26.21
N ASN A 375 1.45 -13.64 25.72
CA ASN A 375 0.24 -13.87 26.51
C ASN A 375 -0.37 -15.27 26.28
N TYR A 376 0.20 -16.03 25.34
CA TYR A 376 0.00 -17.46 25.10
C TYR A 376 1.33 -18.16 25.32
#